data_AF-A0A852BWG9-F1
#
_entry.id   AF-A0A852BWG9-F1
#
_cell.length_a   1.000
_cell.length_b   1.000
_cell.length_c   1.000
_cell.angle_alpha   90.00
_cell.angle_beta   90.00
_cell.angle_gamma   90.00
#
_symmetry.space_group_name_H-M   'P 1'
#
loop_
_entity.id
_entity.type
_entity.pdbx_description
1 polymer ?
#
loop_
_entity_poly.entity_id
_entity_poly.type
_entity_poly.pdbx_seq_one_letter_code
_entity_poly.pdbx_strand_id
1 'polypeptide(L)'
;AAPPLSPRGGSSSSSSSSPRCELRSRTLPVRELGLGYPSEELVRFRYCWGGCPSPPTNHGLVLARLKPWEGSAEGSGLGPC
;
A
#
# COMPACT_ATOMS: atom_id res chain seq x y z
N ALA A 1 38.58 12.37 29.79
CA ALA A 1 37.20 12.29 29.25
C ALA A 1 37.26 11.50 27.95
N ALA A 2 36.52 10.40 27.84
CA ALA A 2 36.48 9.56 26.62
C ALA A 2 35.40 10.08 25.65
N PRO A 3 35.61 10.03 24.33
CA PRO A 3 34.60 10.45 23.36
C PRO A 3 33.45 9.42 23.27
N PRO A 4 32.20 9.85 23.00
CA PRO A 4 31.08 8.93 22.85
C PRO A 4 31.19 8.18 21.51
N LEU A 5 31.08 6.85 21.58
CA LEU A 5 30.99 5.97 20.41
C LEU A 5 29.58 6.14 19.79
N SER A 6 29.51 6.69 18.59
CA SER A 6 28.26 6.80 17.82
C SER A 6 27.72 5.41 17.46
N PRO A 7 26.40 5.18 17.51
CA PRO A 7 25.83 3.92 17.05
C PRO A 7 26.00 3.79 15.53
N ARG A 8 26.43 2.61 15.10
CA ARG A 8 26.55 2.21 13.70
C ARG A 8 25.21 2.41 13.00
N GLY A 9 25.19 3.21 11.94
CA GLY A 9 24.08 3.29 11.00
C GLY A 9 23.79 1.89 10.47
N GLY A 10 22.64 1.34 10.87
CA GLY A 10 22.11 0.12 10.28
C GLY A 10 21.87 0.38 8.80
N SER A 11 22.47 -0.45 7.96
CA SER A 11 22.24 -0.47 6.52
C SER A 11 20.73 -0.49 6.27
N SER A 12 20.19 0.60 5.71
CA SER A 12 18.85 0.60 5.15
C SER A 12 18.88 -0.35 3.97
N SER A 13 18.57 -1.62 4.23
CA SER A 13 18.15 -2.57 3.22
C SER A 13 16.92 -1.98 2.54
N SER A 14 17.14 -1.36 1.38
CA SER A 14 16.09 -1.01 0.44
C SER A 14 15.51 -2.32 -0.11
N SER A 15 14.77 -3.05 0.72
CA SER A 15 13.78 -3.97 0.20
C SER A 15 12.76 -3.09 -0.50
N SER A 16 12.50 -3.39 -1.77
CA SER A 16 11.44 -2.78 -2.57
C SER A 16 10.09 -3.13 -1.94
N SER A 17 9.79 -2.53 -0.80
CA SER A 17 8.52 -2.65 -0.13
C SER A 17 7.48 -1.95 -1.00
N SER A 18 6.52 -2.73 -1.48
CA SER A 18 5.31 -2.16 -2.06
C SER A 18 4.79 -1.04 -1.15
N PRO A 19 4.40 0.12 -1.70
CA PRO A 19 3.95 1.24 -0.88
C PRO A 19 2.84 0.77 0.06
N ARG A 20 2.94 1.14 1.34
CA ARG A 20 1.91 0.84 2.34
C ARG A 20 0.58 1.46 1.90
N CYS A 21 -0.53 0.86 2.34
CA CYS A 21 -1.87 1.40 2.14
C CYS A 21 -1.93 2.85 2.65
N GLU A 22 -2.10 3.78 1.73
CA GLU A 22 -2.11 5.22 1.97
C GLU A 22 -3.33 5.86 1.31
N LEU A 23 -3.82 6.94 1.93
CA LEU A 23 -4.90 7.74 1.38
C LEU A 23 -4.33 8.78 0.42
N ARG A 24 -4.65 8.67 -0.86
CA ARG A 24 -4.30 9.65 -1.89
C ARG A 24 -5.45 10.59 -2.16
N SER A 25 -5.11 11.80 -2.62
CA SER A 25 -6.09 12.78 -3.07
C SER A 25 -5.77 13.28 -4.46
N ARG A 26 -6.79 13.44 -5.31
CA ARG A 26 -6.69 14.05 -6.63
C ARG A 26 -7.85 15.02 -6.83
N THR A 27 -7.56 16.18 -7.38
CA THR A 27 -8.61 17.12 -7.81
C THR A 27 -8.96 16.81 -9.25
N LEU A 28 -10.23 16.52 -9.52
CA LEU A 28 -10.74 16.19 -10.84
C LEU A 28 -12.20 16.65 -10.99
N PRO A 29 -12.68 16.90 -12.21
CA PRO A 29 -14.07 17.25 -12.44
C PRO A 29 -15.01 16.06 -12.23
N VAL A 30 -16.26 16.33 -11.84
CA VAL A 30 -17.26 15.28 -11.56
C VAL A 30 -17.48 14.34 -12.76
N ARG A 31 -17.41 14.84 -14.01
CA ARG A 31 -17.55 13.98 -15.20
C ARG A 31 -16.52 12.84 -15.27
N GLU A 32 -15.32 13.04 -14.73
CA GLU A 32 -14.25 12.03 -14.75
C GLU A 32 -14.50 10.88 -13.77
N LEU A 33 -15.48 11.01 -12.87
CA LEU A 33 -15.89 9.91 -12.00
C LEU A 33 -16.71 8.82 -12.73
N GLY A 34 -17.19 9.10 -13.95
CA GLY A 34 -17.90 8.09 -14.75
C GLY A 34 -19.31 7.74 -14.25
N LEU A 35 -19.92 8.60 -13.43
CA LEU A 35 -21.25 8.39 -12.84
C LEU A 35 -22.42 8.89 -13.71
N GLY A 36 -22.14 9.36 -14.92
CA GLY A 36 -23.16 9.87 -15.85
C GLY A 36 -23.52 11.36 -15.69
N TYR A 37 -22.82 12.11 -14.84
CA TYR A 37 -23.03 13.55 -14.68
C TYR A 37 -22.06 14.37 -15.56
N PRO A 38 -22.54 15.21 -16.50
CA PRO A 38 -21.69 16.06 -17.32
C PRO A 38 -21.36 17.38 -16.60
N SER A 39 -20.72 17.32 -15.44
CA SER A 39 -20.35 18.51 -14.65
C SER A 39 -18.85 18.79 -14.69
N GLU A 40 -18.51 20.08 -14.84
CA GLU A 40 -17.15 20.64 -14.80
C GLU A 40 -16.71 21.00 -13.37
N GLU A 41 -17.58 20.83 -12.36
CA GLU A 41 -17.24 21.13 -10.97
C GLU A 41 -16.07 20.28 -10.49
N LEU A 42 -15.03 20.93 -9.94
CA LEU A 42 -13.84 20.28 -9.44
C LEU A 42 -14.05 19.78 -8.00
N VAL A 43 -13.85 18.48 -7.79
CA VAL A 43 -13.96 17.85 -6.48
C VAL A 43 -12.61 17.27 -6.03
N ARG A 44 -12.36 17.29 -4.72
CA ARG A 44 -11.18 16.64 -4.12
C ARG A 44 -11.47 15.16 -3.82
N PHE A 45 -11.28 14.31 -4.83
CA PHE A 45 -11.46 12.88 -4.73
C PHE A 45 -10.35 12.24 -3.89
N ARG A 46 -10.72 11.33 -2.97
CA ARG A 46 -9.80 10.61 -2.10
C ARG A 46 -9.98 9.10 -2.29
N TYR A 47 -8.86 8.38 -2.38
CA TYR A 47 -8.86 6.94 -2.63
C TYR A 47 -7.70 6.25 -1.89
N CYS A 48 -7.89 4.99 -1.51
CA CYS A 48 -6.82 4.18 -0.92
C CYS A 48 -5.93 3.61 -2.03
N TRP A 49 -4.62 3.62 -1.83
CA TRP A 49 -3.63 3.08 -2.75
C TRP A 49 -2.54 2.34 -1.98
N GLY A 50 -1.92 1.33 -2.59
CA GLY A 50 -0.83 0.55 -2.00
C GLY A 50 -1.29 -0.83 -1.54
N GLY A 51 -0.47 -1.49 -0.73
CA GLY A 51 -0.77 -2.79 -0.15
C GLY A 51 -1.05 -2.71 1.35
N CYS A 52 -1.97 -3.53 1.84
CA CYS A 52 -2.29 -3.61 3.26
C CYS A 52 -1.30 -4.52 3.99
N PRO A 53 -0.41 -4.01 4.87
CA PRO A 53 0.39 -4.86 5.75
C PRO A 53 -0.51 -5.38 6.88
N SER A 54 -1.40 -6.32 6.57
CA SER A 54 -2.28 -6.90 7.57
C SER A 54 -1.52 -7.97 8.36
N PRO A 55 -1.61 -7.99 9.71
CA PRO A 55 -1.12 -9.14 10.48
C PRO A 55 -1.83 -10.40 9.98
N PRO A 56 -1.13 -11.55 9.90
CA PRO A 56 -1.70 -12.77 9.36
C PRO A 56 -2.94 -13.16 10.15
N THR A 57 -4.08 -13.23 9.48
CA THR A 57 -5.33 -13.78 10.05
C THR A 57 -5.43 -15.25 9.67
N ASN A 58 -6.11 -16.07 10.48
CA ASN A 58 -6.35 -17.48 10.15
C ASN A 58 -7.00 -17.63 8.75
N HIS A 59 -7.96 -16.75 8.42
CA HIS A 59 -8.58 -16.70 7.10
C HIS A 59 -7.57 -16.39 5.99
N GLY A 60 -6.73 -15.36 6.16
CA GLY A 60 -5.69 -15.00 5.19
C GLY A 60 -4.66 -16.11 4.98
N LEU A 61 -4.28 -16.81 6.06
CA LEU A 61 -3.37 -17.97 6.00
C LEU A 61 -4.00 -19.14 5.25
N VAL A 62 -5.27 -19.46 5.50
CA VAL A 62 -5.99 -20.53 4.78
C VAL A 62 -6.09 -20.19 3.30
N LEU A 63 -6.50 -18.97 2.95
CA LEU A 63 -6.57 -18.54 1.55
C LEU A 63 -5.22 -18.60 0.85
N ALA A 64 -4.12 -18.22 1.53
CA ALA A 64 -2.77 -18.32 0.98
C ALA A 64 -2.35 -19.77 0.70
N ARG A 65 -2.88 -20.75 1.45
CA ARG A 65 -2.63 -22.18 1.20
C ARG A 65 -3.50 -22.76 0.08
N LEU A 66 -4.70 -22.21 -0.11
CA LEU A 66 -5.65 -22.67 -1.12
C LEU A 66 -5.38 -22.11 -2.52
N LYS A 67 -4.66 -20.99 -2.64
CA LYS A 67 -4.26 -20.41 -3.93
C LYS A 67 -2.83 -20.85 -4.29
N PRO A 68 -2.64 -21.73 -5.29
CA PRO A 68 -1.32 -21.94 -5.88
C PRO A 68 -0.82 -20.60 -6.43
N TRP A 69 0.41 -20.26 -6.09
CA TRP A 69 1.05 -19.01 -6.45
C TRP A 69 1.23 -18.88 -7.98
N GLU A 70 0.54 -17.93 -8.59
CA GLU A 70 0.92 -17.37 -9.88
C GLU A 70 1.12 -15.87 -9.69
N GLY A 71 2.38 -15.43 -9.66
CA GLY A 71 2.74 -14.01 -9.63
C GLY A 71 3.41 -13.55 -8.34
N SER A 72 4.71 -13.30 -8.46
CA SER A 72 5.63 -12.80 -7.45
C SER A 72 5.13 -11.57 -6.67
N ALA A 73 4.89 -11.73 -5.37
CA ALA A 73 5.05 -10.67 -4.36
C ALA A 73 5.39 -11.30 -3.00
N GLU A 74 6.68 -11.55 -2.77
CA GLU A 74 7.26 -12.19 -1.58
C GLU A 74 6.45 -12.02 -0.28
N GLY A 75 5.98 -13.14 0.25
CA GLY A 75 6.03 -13.43 1.69
C GLY A 75 5.25 -12.52 2.65
N SER A 76 4.37 -11.65 2.16
CA SER A 76 3.56 -10.78 3.02
C SER A 76 2.12 -10.84 2.52
N GLY A 77 1.14 -11.00 3.41
CA GLY A 77 -0.29 -11.06 3.09
C GLY A 77 -0.85 -9.74 2.52
N LEU A 78 -0.26 -9.25 1.44
CA LEU A 78 -0.62 -8.06 0.69
C LEU A 78 -1.60 -8.49 -0.39
N GLY A 79 -2.85 -8.70 0.02
CA GLY A 79 -3.95 -8.62 -0.94
C GLY A 79 -4.05 -7.19 -1.49
N PRO A 80 -4.73 -6.98 -2.63
CA PRO A 80 -5.25 -5.65 -2.95
C PRO A 80 -6.06 -5.14 -1.75
N CYS A 81 -6.01 -3.83 -1.50
CA CYS A 81 -6.78 -3.18 -0.44
C CYS A 81 -8.23 -3.66 -0.36
#